data_AF-A0A949UV08-F1
#
_entry.id   AF-A0A949UV08-F1
#
_cell.length_a   1.000
_cell.length_b   1.000
_cell.length_c   1.000
_cell.angle_alpha   90.00
_cell.angle_beta   90.00
_cell.angle_gamma   90.00
#
_symmetry.space_group_name_H-M   'P 1'
#
loop_
_entity.id
_entity.type
_entity.pdbx_description
1 polymer ?
#
loop_
_entity_poly.entity_id
_entity_poly.type
_entity_poly.pdbx_seq_one_letter_code
_entity_poly.pdbx_strand_id
1 'polypeptide(L)'
;MTAQYSPPGDTWYRSPAPKTGQTDDERIKDITVLPPPEHLIRFFPIQGTPAEALVSNTRRSIQRIMRNEDDRLLVIVGPCSIHDPQAALDYARRLADVREQYRDTLEVVMRVYFEKPRSILGWKGLINDPYLDDTFKMEDGLRMARAFLLRLAERGLAAATEVLDTLTPQYLGDLFAWSAIGARTAESQTHREIASGISTPVGFKNATDGSLEA
;
A
#
# COMPACT_ATOMS: atom_id res chain seq x y z
N MET A 1 45.86 12.30 -21.82
CA MET A 1 44.48 12.65 -22.20
C MET A 1 43.60 11.44 -21.90
N THR A 2 43.02 11.40 -20.70
CA THR A 2 42.07 10.35 -20.32
C THR A 2 40.67 10.95 -20.44
N ALA A 3 39.92 10.53 -21.45
CA ALA A 3 38.53 10.90 -21.60
C ALA A 3 37.72 10.34 -20.42
N GLN A 4 37.02 11.21 -19.70
CA GLN A 4 36.04 10.82 -18.69
C GLN A 4 34.87 10.16 -19.42
N TYR A 5 34.65 8.88 -19.13
CA TYR A 5 33.44 8.17 -19.52
C TYR A 5 32.33 8.58 -18.54
N SER A 6 31.38 9.37 -19.02
CA SER A 6 30.10 9.59 -18.34
C SER A 6 29.14 8.47 -18.75
N PRO A 7 28.54 7.71 -17.81
CA PRO A 7 27.52 6.76 -18.16
C PRO A 7 26.32 7.51 -18.77
N PRO A 8 25.60 6.92 -19.75
CA PRO A 8 24.39 7.54 -20.28
C PRO A 8 23.39 7.70 -19.13
N GLY A 9 23.14 8.94 -18.72
CA GLY A 9 22.14 9.23 -17.71
C GLY A 9 20.75 8.89 -18.23
N ASP A 10 19.87 8.45 -17.33
CA ASP A 10 18.43 8.22 -17.56
C ASP A 10 17.75 9.50 -18.10
N THR A 11 17.83 9.73 -19.40
CA THR A 11 17.23 10.87 -20.09
C THR A 11 15.74 10.69 -20.38
N TRP A 12 15.19 9.50 -20.15
CA TRP A 12 13.81 9.19 -20.50
C TRP A 12 12.75 9.89 -19.63
N TYR A 13 13.11 10.32 -18.42
CA TYR A 13 12.16 10.85 -17.44
C TYR A 13 12.30 12.35 -17.12
N ARG A 14 13.30 13.04 -17.69
CA ARG A 14 13.65 14.42 -17.31
C ARG A 14 13.15 15.53 -18.24
N SER A 15 12.44 15.19 -19.32
CA SER A 15 11.81 16.22 -20.14
C SER A 15 10.50 16.67 -19.47
N PRO A 16 10.23 17.99 -19.35
CA PRO A 16 8.89 18.44 -19.01
C PRO A 16 7.93 17.78 -20.00
N ALA A 17 6.80 17.26 -19.51
CA ALA A 17 5.75 16.77 -20.40
C ALA A 17 5.46 17.88 -21.43
N PRO A 18 5.41 17.56 -22.74
CA PRO A 18 5.16 18.58 -23.75
C PRO A 18 3.78 19.19 -23.49
N LYS A 19 3.75 20.49 -23.17
CA LYS A 19 2.49 21.22 -23.05
C LYS A 19 1.74 21.15 -24.38
N THR A 20 0.51 20.66 -24.33
CA THR A 20 -0.36 20.48 -25.50
C THR A 20 -0.93 21.80 -26.02
N GLY A 21 -0.91 22.87 -25.22
CA GLY A 21 -1.36 24.20 -25.60
C GLY A 21 -1.37 25.21 -24.45
N GLN A 22 -1.97 26.38 -24.69
CA GLN A 22 -2.08 27.45 -23.69
C GLN A 22 -2.99 27.07 -22.51
N THR A 23 -3.93 26.15 -22.73
CA THR A 23 -4.86 25.64 -21.72
C THR A 23 -4.30 24.50 -20.88
N ASP A 24 -3.06 24.08 -21.13
CA ASP A 24 -2.45 22.90 -20.51
C ASP A 24 -1.57 23.27 -19.30
N ASP A 25 -1.70 22.50 -18.22
CA ASP A 25 -0.96 22.67 -16.97
C ASP A 25 -1.04 24.08 -16.35
N GLU A 26 -2.14 24.82 -16.54
CA GLU A 26 -2.31 26.19 -16.00
C GLU A 26 -2.24 26.26 -14.46
N ARG A 27 -2.55 25.15 -13.78
CA ARG A 27 -2.57 25.02 -12.31
C ARG A 27 -1.60 23.96 -11.78
N ILE A 28 -0.66 23.50 -12.61
CA ILE A 28 0.30 22.46 -12.24
C ILE A 28 1.65 23.11 -11.95
N LYS A 29 2.17 22.90 -10.74
CA LYS A 29 3.48 23.43 -10.32
C LYS A 29 4.63 22.63 -10.92
N ASP A 30 4.52 21.31 -10.88
CA ASP A 30 5.53 20.37 -11.36
C ASP A 30 4.87 19.01 -11.64
N ILE A 31 5.43 18.27 -12.61
CA ILE A 31 5.08 16.88 -12.89
C ILE A 31 6.38 16.08 -12.87
N THR A 32 6.51 15.21 -11.88
CA THR A 32 7.62 14.26 -11.80
C THR A 32 7.11 12.87 -12.18
N VAL A 33 7.81 12.21 -13.11
CA VAL A 33 7.44 10.86 -13.53
C VAL A 33 7.88 9.84 -12.48
N LEU A 34 6.98 8.91 -12.13
CA LEU A 34 7.30 7.78 -11.27
C LEU A 34 7.83 6.61 -12.11
N PRO A 35 8.80 5.83 -11.58
CA PRO A 35 9.24 4.61 -12.24
C PRO A 35 8.06 3.63 -12.36
N PRO A 36 7.92 2.88 -13.46
CA PRO A 36 6.83 1.95 -13.64
C PRO A 36 6.85 0.84 -12.56
N PRO A 37 5.70 0.26 -12.20
CA PRO A 37 5.63 -0.75 -11.14
C PRO A 37 6.59 -1.93 -11.33
N GLU A 38 6.79 -2.36 -12.57
CA GLU A 38 7.71 -3.44 -12.94
C GLU A 38 9.17 -3.18 -12.52
N HIS A 39 9.63 -1.92 -12.51
CA HIS A 39 10.97 -1.59 -12.03
C HIS A 39 11.08 -1.88 -10.54
N LEU A 40 10.10 -1.41 -9.76
CA LEU A 40 10.07 -1.65 -8.32
C LEU A 40 9.93 -3.15 -8.01
N ILE A 41 9.03 -3.85 -8.69
CA ILE A 41 8.79 -5.28 -8.48
C ILE A 41 10.04 -6.12 -8.77
N ARG A 42 10.85 -5.76 -9.79
CA ARG A 42 12.11 -6.47 -10.11
C ARG A 42 13.12 -6.43 -8.97
N PHE A 43 13.21 -5.32 -8.23
CA PHE A 43 14.12 -5.20 -7.08
C PHE A 43 13.57 -5.86 -5.80
N PHE A 44 12.25 -6.12 -5.77
CA PHE A 44 11.53 -6.63 -4.62
C PHE A 44 10.55 -7.75 -5.06
N PRO A 45 11.04 -8.85 -5.64
CA PRO A 45 10.18 -9.89 -6.20
C PRO A 45 9.55 -10.73 -5.08
N ILE A 46 8.31 -11.20 -5.30
CA ILE A 46 7.65 -12.13 -4.39
C ILE A 46 7.47 -13.53 -4.97
N GLN A 47 7.58 -13.70 -6.28
CA GLN A 47 7.30 -14.97 -6.95
C GLN A 47 8.20 -16.09 -6.43
N GLY A 48 7.59 -17.21 -6.02
CA GLY A 48 8.26 -18.37 -5.44
C GLY A 48 8.80 -18.16 -4.03
N THR A 49 8.48 -17.03 -3.37
CA THR A 49 9.00 -16.72 -2.02
C THR A 49 8.04 -17.16 -0.93
N PRO A 50 8.52 -17.32 0.33
CA PRO A 50 7.64 -17.51 1.48
C PRO A 50 6.62 -16.37 1.67
N ALA A 51 6.94 -15.15 1.24
CA ALA A 51 6.03 -14.02 1.31
C ALA A 51 4.79 -14.22 0.42
N GLU A 52 4.98 -14.72 -0.81
CA GLU A 52 3.86 -15.07 -1.70
C GLU A 52 2.98 -16.16 -1.07
N ALA A 53 3.60 -17.21 -0.52
CA ALA A 53 2.87 -18.29 0.14
C ALA A 53 2.05 -17.76 1.33
N LEU A 54 2.64 -16.91 2.17
CA LEU A 54 1.97 -16.27 3.31
C LEU A 54 0.76 -15.44 2.87
N VAL A 55 0.94 -14.54 1.89
CA VAL A 55 -0.13 -13.68 1.39
C VAL A 55 -1.25 -14.52 0.77
N SER A 56 -0.90 -15.50 -0.07
CA SER A 56 -1.84 -16.40 -0.73
C SER A 56 -2.64 -17.25 0.27
N ASN A 57 -1.98 -17.81 1.28
CA ASN A 57 -2.62 -18.55 2.37
C ASN A 57 -3.55 -17.66 3.20
N THR A 58 -3.10 -16.45 3.56
CA THR A 58 -3.90 -15.51 4.36
C THR A 58 -5.14 -15.06 3.60
N ARG A 59 -5.02 -14.75 2.28
CA ARG A 59 -6.18 -14.43 1.43
C ARG A 59 -7.21 -15.56 1.44
N ARG A 60 -6.77 -16.81 1.28
CA ARG A 60 -7.67 -17.99 1.36
C ARG A 60 -8.33 -18.12 2.73
N SER A 61 -7.57 -17.93 3.82
CA SER A 61 -8.13 -17.99 5.18
C SER A 61 -9.20 -16.93 5.39
N ILE A 62 -8.94 -15.68 4.99
CA ILE A 62 -9.93 -14.60 5.08
C ILE A 62 -11.19 -14.93 4.26
N GLN A 63 -11.04 -15.47 3.05
CA GLN A 63 -12.18 -15.86 2.22
C GLN A 63 -13.04 -16.95 2.89
N ARG A 64 -12.41 -17.92 3.56
CA ARG A 64 -13.12 -18.96 4.32
C ARG A 64 -13.89 -18.38 5.49
N ILE A 65 -13.28 -17.47 6.26
CA ILE A 65 -13.95 -16.74 7.36
C ILE A 65 -15.16 -15.97 6.83
N MET A 66 -15.01 -15.22 5.74
CA MET A 66 -16.11 -14.47 5.12
C MET A 66 -17.26 -15.34 4.61
N ARG A 67 -16.97 -16.61 4.27
CA ARG A 67 -17.96 -17.60 3.84
C ARG A 67 -18.52 -18.44 4.99
N ASN A 68 -18.13 -18.15 6.23
CA ASN A 68 -18.45 -18.95 7.43
C ASN A 68 -17.97 -20.42 7.33
N GLU A 69 -16.88 -20.69 6.60
CA GLU A 69 -16.22 -21.99 6.47
C GLU A 69 -15.05 -22.18 7.46
N ASP A 70 -14.77 -21.14 8.26
CA ASP A 70 -13.75 -21.03 9.31
C ASP A 70 -14.36 -20.09 10.37
N ASP A 71 -14.45 -20.56 11.63
CA ASP A 71 -15.13 -19.86 12.72
C ASP A 71 -14.24 -18.86 13.46
N ARG A 72 -12.96 -18.75 13.04
CA ARG A 72 -12.03 -17.76 13.58
C ARG A 72 -12.46 -16.33 13.26
N LEU A 73 -12.11 -15.41 14.14
CA LEU A 73 -12.35 -13.98 13.94
C LEU A 73 -11.19 -13.35 13.16
N LEU A 74 -11.50 -12.66 12.05
CA LEU A 74 -10.53 -11.80 11.36
C LEU A 74 -10.27 -10.53 12.21
N VAL A 75 -9.01 -10.29 12.54
CA VAL A 75 -8.59 -9.12 13.33
C VAL A 75 -7.59 -8.28 12.55
N ILE A 76 -8.05 -7.12 12.04
CA ILE A 76 -7.20 -6.12 11.41
C ILE A 76 -6.72 -5.13 12.47
N VAL A 77 -5.45 -5.21 12.87
CA VAL A 77 -4.93 -4.42 14.01
C VAL A 77 -3.51 -3.89 13.76
N GLY A 78 -3.25 -2.65 14.18
CA GLY A 78 -1.96 -1.99 13.99
C GLY A 78 -2.05 -0.47 14.08
N PRO A 79 -0.94 0.23 13.79
CA PRO A 79 -0.87 1.69 13.80
C PRO A 79 -1.92 2.35 12.91
N CYS A 80 -2.33 3.58 13.24
CA CYS A 80 -3.26 4.34 12.41
C CYS A 80 -2.68 4.63 11.02
N SER A 81 -1.40 4.99 10.97
CA SER A 81 -0.56 5.16 9.78
C SER A 81 0.91 4.93 10.15
N ILE A 82 1.70 4.33 9.25
CA ILE A 82 3.13 4.06 9.45
C ILE A 82 3.93 5.26 8.94
N HIS A 83 4.66 5.92 9.83
CA HIS A 83 5.64 6.97 9.51
C HIS A 83 7.08 6.53 9.79
N ASP A 84 7.28 5.60 10.72
CA ASP A 84 8.57 5.00 11.04
C ASP A 84 8.52 3.47 10.79
N PRO A 85 9.16 2.99 9.71
CA PRO A 85 9.22 1.55 9.41
C PRO A 85 9.91 0.71 10.48
N GLN A 86 10.87 1.25 11.25
CA GLN A 86 11.57 0.47 12.28
C GLN A 86 10.67 0.26 13.50
N ALA A 87 10.00 1.31 13.98
CA ALA A 87 8.99 1.17 15.03
C ALA A 87 7.85 0.23 14.61
N ALA A 88 7.39 0.32 13.36
CA ALA A 88 6.38 -0.59 12.83
C ALA A 88 6.85 -2.06 12.78
N LEU A 89 8.15 -2.32 12.54
CA LEU A 89 8.71 -3.67 12.60
C LEU A 89 8.87 -4.20 14.03
N ASP A 90 9.16 -3.36 15.02
CA ASP A 90 9.11 -3.81 16.43
C ASP A 90 7.67 -4.15 16.85
N TYR A 91 6.69 -3.36 16.41
CA TYR A 91 5.28 -3.69 16.59
C TYR A 91 4.93 -5.03 15.92
N ALA A 92 5.36 -5.23 14.66
CA ALA A 92 5.13 -6.48 13.93
C ALA A 92 5.72 -7.68 14.67
N ARG A 93 6.92 -7.57 15.23
CA ARG A 93 7.54 -8.65 16.01
C ARG A 93 6.65 -9.08 17.18
N ARG A 94 6.12 -8.13 17.95
CA ARG A 94 5.22 -8.41 19.08
C ARG A 94 3.88 -8.97 18.60
N LEU A 95 3.36 -8.48 17.48
CA LEU A 95 2.10 -8.96 16.91
C LEU A 95 2.23 -10.39 16.37
N ALA A 96 3.39 -10.79 15.88
CA ALA A 96 3.64 -12.16 15.42
C ALA A 96 3.48 -13.18 16.56
N ASP A 97 3.99 -12.86 17.75
CA ASP A 97 3.81 -13.70 18.94
C ASP A 97 2.32 -13.85 19.30
N VAL A 98 1.55 -12.75 19.22
CA VAL A 98 0.09 -12.76 19.45
C VAL A 98 -0.65 -13.56 18.37
N ARG A 99 -0.28 -13.41 17.11
CA ARG A 99 -0.86 -14.17 16.00
C ARG A 99 -0.67 -15.67 16.21
N GLU A 100 0.51 -16.10 16.63
CA GLU A 100 0.78 -17.51 16.91
C GLU A 100 0.00 -18.00 18.14
N GLN A 101 0.00 -17.23 19.23
CA GLN A 101 -0.72 -17.57 20.46
C GLN A 101 -2.22 -17.82 20.24
N TYR A 102 -2.85 -17.05 19.34
CA TYR A 102 -4.30 -17.11 19.09
C TYR A 102 -4.67 -17.74 17.74
N ARG A 103 -3.73 -18.40 17.05
CA ARG A 103 -3.91 -18.89 15.67
C ARG A 103 -5.16 -19.76 15.45
N ASP A 104 -5.58 -20.50 16.48
CA ASP A 104 -6.73 -21.41 16.43
C ASP A 104 -8.08 -20.69 16.59
N THR A 105 -8.09 -19.41 16.98
CA THR A 105 -9.31 -18.62 17.24
C THR A 105 -9.36 -17.30 16.48
N LEU A 106 -8.20 -16.74 16.10
CA LEU A 106 -8.07 -15.46 15.41
C LEU A 106 -7.23 -15.61 14.14
N GLU A 107 -7.65 -14.95 13.06
CA GLU A 107 -6.79 -14.65 11.90
C GLU A 107 -6.31 -13.20 12.03
N VAL A 108 -5.14 -13.02 12.64
CA VAL A 108 -4.56 -11.69 12.90
C VAL A 108 -3.80 -11.19 11.68
N VAL A 109 -4.18 -10.02 11.16
CA VAL A 109 -3.52 -9.35 10.02
C VAL A 109 -3.09 -7.95 10.46
N MET A 110 -1.85 -7.57 10.18
CA MET A 110 -1.33 -6.27 10.58
C MET A 110 -1.97 -5.17 9.73
N ARG A 111 -2.51 -4.15 10.38
CA ARG A 111 -2.92 -2.90 9.72
C ARG A 111 -1.67 -2.12 9.30
N VAL A 112 -1.50 -1.94 8.00
CA VAL A 112 -0.37 -1.26 7.34
C VAL A 112 -0.93 -0.18 6.42
N TYR A 113 -1.23 0.98 6.99
CA TYR A 113 -1.73 2.14 6.25
C TYR A 113 -0.58 3.14 6.12
N PHE A 114 -0.29 3.61 4.92
CA PHE A 114 0.80 4.57 4.71
C PHE A 114 0.34 6.02 4.79
N GLU A 115 -0.96 6.27 4.68
CA GLU A 115 -1.55 7.61 4.72
C GLU A 115 -2.86 7.60 5.52
N LYS A 116 -3.20 8.77 6.06
CA LYS A 116 -4.54 9.07 6.58
C LYS A 116 -5.17 10.17 5.73
N PRO A 117 -6.30 9.92 5.03
CA PRO A 117 -7.00 10.96 4.26
C PRO A 117 -7.47 12.12 5.13
N ARG A 118 -7.13 13.36 4.74
CA ARG A 118 -7.44 14.59 5.51
C ARG A 118 -7.97 15.69 4.59
N SER A 119 -8.93 16.46 5.12
CA SER A 119 -9.47 17.67 4.49
C SER A 119 -8.67 18.94 4.84
N ILE A 120 -7.74 18.83 5.78
CA ILE A 120 -6.84 19.91 6.23
C ILE A 120 -5.37 19.58 5.90
N LEU A 121 -4.53 20.62 5.87
CA LEU A 121 -3.09 20.49 5.63
C LEU A 121 -2.37 19.62 6.68
N GLY A 122 -1.24 19.04 6.27
CA GLY A 122 -0.26 18.32 7.10
C GLY A 122 0.35 17.12 6.35
N TRP A 123 1.00 16.22 7.07
CA TRP A 123 1.74 15.09 6.48
C TRP A 123 0.94 14.14 5.55
N LYS A 124 1.48 13.89 4.36
CA LYS A 124 0.78 13.17 3.27
C LYS A 124 1.00 11.65 3.28
N GLY A 125 1.67 11.12 4.30
CA GLY A 125 1.90 9.69 4.43
C GLY A 125 3.26 9.25 3.89
N LEU A 126 3.68 8.03 4.24
CA LEU A 126 5.02 7.51 3.99
C LEU A 126 5.36 7.40 2.50
N ILE A 127 4.36 7.06 1.68
CA ILE A 127 4.56 6.97 0.23
C ILE A 127 4.78 8.37 -0.33
N ASN A 128 3.95 9.34 0.05
CA ASN A 128 4.00 10.67 -0.54
C ASN A 128 5.17 11.51 -0.01
N ASP A 129 5.43 11.46 1.29
CA ASP A 129 6.43 12.29 1.98
C ASP A 129 7.20 11.45 3.02
N PRO A 130 8.12 10.57 2.58
CA PRO A 130 8.77 9.57 3.44
C PRO A 130 9.67 10.16 4.53
N TYR A 131 10.18 11.39 4.32
CA TYR A 131 11.15 12.02 5.21
C TYR A 131 10.52 13.04 6.17
N LEU A 132 9.19 13.20 6.15
CA LEU A 132 8.44 14.11 7.02
C LEU A 132 8.90 15.58 6.88
N ASP A 133 9.34 15.97 5.69
CA ASP A 133 9.98 17.26 5.40
C ASP A 133 9.41 17.96 4.17
N ASP A 134 8.24 17.52 3.68
CA ASP A 134 7.56 18.04 2.50
C ASP A 134 8.43 17.99 1.21
N THR A 135 9.39 17.07 1.12
CA THR A 135 10.23 16.89 -0.09
C THR A 135 9.55 16.06 -1.19
N PHE A 136 8.45 15.39 -0.86
CA PHE A 136 7.63 14.60 -1.78
C PHE A 136 8.39 13.54 -2.58
N LYS A 137 9.35 12.86 -1.95
CA LYS A 137 10.17 11.80 -2.58
C LYS A 137 9.40 10.49 -2.74
N MET A 138 8.40 10.50 -3.61
CA MET A 138 7.48 9.38 -3.81
C MET A 138 8.15 8.07 -4.22
N GLU A 139 9.20 8.12 -5.06
CA GLU A 139 9.97 6.93 -5.44
C GLU A 139 10.59 6.25 -4.21
N ASP A 140 11.21 7.03 -3.33
CA ASP A 140 11.78 6.53 -2.08
C ASP A 140 10.67 5.97 -1.18
N GLY A 141 9.53 6.67 -1.09
CA GLY A 141 8.38 6.24 -0.31
C GLY A 141 7.80 4.90 -0.77
N LEU A 142 7.63 4.70 -2.10
CA LEU A 142 7.20 3.43 -2.69
C LEU A 142 8.20 2.30 -2.40
N ARG A 143 9.50 2.60 -2.52
CA ARG A 143 10.58 1.65 -2.20
C ARG A 143 10.57 1.26 -0.73
N MET A 144 10.44 2.23 0.17
CA MET A 144 10.36 2.01 1.63
C MET A 144 9.12 1.19 1.99
N ALA A 145 7.96 1.52 1.42
CA ALA A 145 6.71 0.80 1.64
C ALA A 145 6.80 -0.67 1.20
N ARG A 146 7.31 -0.94 -0.01
CA ARG A 146 7.46 -2.31 -0.52
C ARG A 146 8.48 -3.12 0.29
N ALA A 147 9.62 -2.52 0.62
CA ALA A 147 10.64 -3.17 1.46
C ALA A 147 10.09 -3.48 2.86
N PHE A 148 9.30 -2.57 3.45
CA PHE A 148 8.64 -2.81 4.73
C PHE A 148 7.68 -4.00 4.67
N LEU A 149 6.83 -4.07 3.64
CA LEU A 149 5.87 -5.17 3.46
C LEU A 149 6.56 -6.54 3.31
N LEU A 150 7.69 -6.59 2.61
CA LEU A 150 8.50 -7.81 2.52
C LEU A 150 9.09 -8.22 3.86
N ARG A 151 9.68 -7.27 4.60
CA ARG A 151 10.23 -7.52 5.95
C ARG A 151 9.15 -7.93 6.94
N LEU A 152 7.92 -7.46 6.77
CA LEU A 152 6.76 -7.90 7.55
C LEU A 152 6.41 -9.36 7.23
N ALA A 153 6.39 -9.73 5.94
CA ALA A 153 6.13 -11.09 5.51
C ALA A 153 7.20 -12.09 5.99
N GLU A 154 8.47 -11.68 6.05
CA GLU A 154 9.57 -12.46 6.66
C GLU A 154 9.32 -12.79 8.15
N ARG A 155 8.46 -12.01 8.83
CA ARG A 155 8.03 -12.25 10.21
C ARG A 155 6.75 -13.08 10.31
N GLY A 156 6.26 -13.63 9.21
CA GLY A 156 5.05 -14.45 9.18
C GLY A 156 3.75 -13.64 9.34
N LEU A 157 3.81 -12.32 9.15
CA LEU A 157 2.63 -11.45 9.21
C LEU A 157 2.21 -10.98 7.82
N ALA A 158 0.92 -11.11 7.54
CA ALA A 158 0.32 -10.50 6.37
C ALA A 158 -0.13 -9.05 6.67
N ALA A 159 -0.20 -8.24 5.62
CA ALA A 159 -0.60 -6.83 5.70
C ALA A 159 -2.04 -6.59 5.21
N ALA A 160 -2.69 -5.62 5.84
CA ALA A 160 -3.98 -5.06 5.45
C ALA A 160 -3.84 -3.56 5.20
N THR A 161 -4.44 -3.05 4.12
CA THR A 161 -4.31 -1.62 3.72
C THR A 161 -5.67 -0.94 3.52
N GLU A 162 -5.64 0.35 3.20
CA GLU A 162 -6.76 1.12 2.65
C GLU A 162 -6.40 1.60 1.26
N VAL A 163 -7.31 1.41 0.31
CA VAL A 163 -7.13 1.83 -1.08
C VAL A 163 -7.60 3.28 -1.20
N LEU A 164 -6.66 4.18 -1.42
CA LEU A 164 -6.88 5.63 -1.52
C LEU A 164 -6.84 6.14 -2.96
N ASP A 165 -6.23 5.38 -3.87
CA ASP A 165 -6.04 5.75 -5.26
C ASP A 165 -5.97 4.48 -6.15
N THR A 166 -5.95 4.69 -7.47
CA THR A 166 -5.89 3.62 -8.49
C THR A 166 -4.48 3.13 -8.81
N LEU A 167 -3.44 3.85 -8.37
CA LEU A 167 -2.05 3.66 -8.79
C LEU A 167 -1.29 2.75 -7.83
N THR A 168 -1.35 3.05 -6.53
CA THR A 168 -0.65 2.36 -5.45
C THR A 168 -0.88 0.84 -5.46
N PRO A 169 -2.09 0.31 -5.77
CA PRO A 169 -2.29 -1.15 -5.90
C PRO A 169 -1.38 -1.81 -6.94
N GLN A 170 -0.94 -1.11 -8.00
CA GLN A 170 -0.04 -1.68 -9.00
C GLN A 170 1.38 -1.89 -8.45
N TYR A 171 1.81 -1.09 -7.47
CA TYR A 171 3.14 -1.18 -6.89
C TYR A 171 3.23 -2.16 -5.71
N LEU A 172 2.13 -2.29 -4.95
CA LEU A 172 2.13 -2.95 -3.63
C LEU A 172 1.02 -4.00 -3.46
N GLY A 173 0.07 -4.09 -4.39
CA GLY A 173 -1.15 -4.91 -4.26
C GLY A 173 -0.88 -6.41 -4.08
N ASP A 174 0.23 -6.89 -4.60
CA ASP A 174 0.69 -8.28 -4.49
C ASP A 174 1.10 -8.66 -3.05
N LEU A 175 1.36 -7.70 -2.19
CA LEU A 175 1.83 -7.90 -0.81
C LEU A 175 0.75 -7.73 0.27
N PHE A 176 -0.49 -7.38 -0.11
CA PHE A 176 -1.61 -7.25 0.83
C PHE A 176 -2.49 -8.49 0.85
N ALA A 177 -3.00 -8.86 2.03
CA ALA A 177 -3.97 -9.95 2.19
C ALA A 177 -5.42 -9.46 2.34
N TRP A 178 -5.63 -8.19 2.67
CA TRP A 178 -6.95 -7.58 2.83
C TRP A 178 -6.90 -6.08 2.51
N SER A 179 -7.98 -5.53 1.97
CA SER A 179 -8.08 -4.11 1.64
C SER A 179 -9.36 -3.47 2.19
N ALA A 180 -9.27 -2.22 2.63
CA ALA A 180 -10.42 -1.38 2.94
C ALA A 180 -10.69 -0.38 1.82
N ILE A 181 -11.97 -0.11 1.58
CA ILE A 181 -12.45 1.15 0.99
C ILE A 181 -12.95 2.05 2.11
N GLY A 182 -12.43 3.26 2.16
CA GLY A 182 -12.71 4.22 3.22
C GLY A 182 -14.13 4.78 3.17
N ALA A 183 -14.62 5.31 4.30
CA ALA A 183 -15.97 5.86 4.40
C ALA A 183 -16.24 7.02 3.41
N ARG A 184 -15.20 7.79 3.07
CA ARG A 184 -15.29 8.90 2.10
C ARG A 184 -15.24 8.46 0.64
N THR A 185 -14.89 7.19 0.38
CA THR A 185 -14.74 6.63 -0.96
C THR A 185 -15.62 5.41 -1.19
N ALA A 186 -16.42 5.01 -0.19
CA ALA A 186 -17.33 3.87 -0.29
C ALA A 186 -18.37 4.03 -1.42
N GLU A 187 -18.87 5.24 -1.63
CA GLU A 187 -19.82 5.58 -2.71
C GLU A 187 -19.14 5.93 -4.04
N SER A 188 -17.81 6.03 -4.07
CA SER A 188 -17.09 6.39 -5.29
C SER A 188 -17.13 5.21 -6.27
N GLN A 189 -17.75 5.45 -7.44
CA GLN A 189 -17.80 4.46 -8.53
C GLN A 189 -16.39 3.96 -8.89
N THR A 190 -15.42 4.85 -9.04
CA THR A 190 -14.04 4.47 -9.36
C THR A 190 -13.45 3.54 -8.29
N HIS A 191 -13.72 3.77 -7.00
CA HIS A 191 -13.23 2.87 -5.95
C HIS A 191 -13.93 1.52 -5.95
N ARG A 192 -15.21 1.45 -6.35
CA ARG A 192 -15.94 0.18 -6.55
C ARG A 192 -15.41 -0.59 -7.75
N GLU A 193 -15.08 0.11 -8.84
CA GLU A 193 -14.43 -0.48 -10.01
C GLU A 193 -13.07 -1.06 -9.64
N ILE A 194 -12.25 -0.33 -8.87
CA ILE A 194 -10.98 -0.86 -8.34
C ILE A 194 -11.24 -2.09 -7.46
N ALA A 195 -12.19 -2.01 -6.53
CA ALA A 195 -12.53 -3.12 -5.64
C ALA A 195 -12.93 -4.40 -6.40
N SER A 196 -13.51 -4.25 -7.59
CA SER A 196 -13.86 -5.39 -8.47
C SER A 196 -12.65 -6.09 -9.08
N GLY A 197 -11.51 -5.39 -9.21
CA GLY A 197 -10.29 -5.89 -9.86
C GLY A 197 -9.14 -6.24 -8.91
N ILE A 198 -9.16 -5.78 -7.65
CA ILE A 198 -8.09 -6.10 -6.70
C ILE A 198 -8.16 -7.54 -6.21
N SER A 199 -6.99 -8.15 -6.02
CA SER A 199 -6.87 -9.58 -5.69
C SER A 199 -7.12 -9.93 -4.21
N THR A 200 -7.42 -8.93 -3.38
CA THR A 200 -7.69 -9.12 -1.95
C THR A 200 -9.19 -9.15 -1.67
N PRO A 201 -9.66 -9.87 -0.63
CA PRO A 201 -10.94 -9.55 -0.01
C PRO A 201 -11.01 -8.08 0.40
N VAL A 202 -12.19 -7.48 0.27
CA VAL A 202 -12.40 -6.03 0.44
C VAL A 202 -13.47 -5.76 1.48
N GLY A 203 -13.18 -4.87 2.43
CA GLY A 203 -14.19 -4.31 3.33
C GLY A 203 -14.56 -2.88 2.94
N PHE A 204 -15.84 -2.60 2.80
CA PHE A 204 -16.35 -1.23 2.64
C PHE A 204 -16.76 -0.69 4.01
N LYS A 205 -16.21 0.46 4.41
CA LYS A 205 -16.74 1.18 5.57
C LYS A 205 -18.10 1.77 5.22
N ASN A 206 -18.99 1.87 6.20
CA ASN A 206 -20.20 2.68 6.10
C ASN A 206 -19.85 4.15 5.79
N ALA A 207 -20.79 4.89 5.21
CA ALA A 207 -20.59 6.31 4.89
C ALA A 207 -20.34 7.13 6.16
N THR A 208 -19.79 8.33 6.01
CA THR A 208 -19.39 9.18 7.15
C THR A 208 -20.54 9.63 8.03
N ASP A 209 -21.77 9.57 7.53
CA ASP A 209 -23.02 9.85 8.26
C ASP A 209 -23.60 8.61 8.98
N GLY A 210 -23.00 7.43 8.78
CA GLY A 210 -23.46 6.17 9.35
C GLY A 210 -24.27 5.28 8.39
N SER A 211 -24.56 5.73 7.17
CA SER A 211 -25.38 4.97 6.22
C SER A 211 -24.72 3.65 5.78
N LEU A 212 -25.54 2.59 5.68
CA LEU A 212 -25.18 1.29 5.13
C LEU A 212 -25.64 1.09 3.67
N GLU A 213 -26.44 2.00 3.14
CA GLU A 213 -27.06 1.88 1.80
C GLU A 213 -26.21 2.51 0.69
N ALA A 214 -25.10 3.13 1.08
CA ALA A 214 -24.09 3.74 0.24
C ALA A 214 -23.57 2.77 -0.85
#